data_AF-A0A971UPK2-F1
#
_entry.id   AF-A0A971UPK2-F1
#
_cell.length_a   1.000
_cell.length_b   1.000
_cell.length_c   1.000
_cell.angle_alpha   90.00
_cell.angle_beta   90.00
_cell.angle_gamma   90.00
#
_symmetry.space_group_name_H-M   'P 1'
#
loop_
_entity.id
_entity.type
_entity.pdbx_description
1 polymer ?
#
loop_
_entity_poly.entity_id
_entity_poly.type
_entity_poly.pdbx_seq_one_letter_code
_entity_poly.pdbx_strand_id
1 'polypeptide(L)'
;MSACDPRELVLLAAAELDGAARRRIEAHVAECPRCAAELQALRQGLALAARLPAPEPSPEAIDRVRRAALGALARRRPARRPRIAILRRYALTAAAALVALVGWSLVQQWFAPDPVPPGHVAVADGRELTHNWDRWQNAVTDSAVLTEELGTLQQSDPWTLAEIRLAGSASQKAGDELQEIIEHVELIEHDAADGS
;
A
#
# COMPACT_ATOMS: atom_id res chain seq x y z
N MET A 1 30.39 -42.82 12.09
CA MET A 1 30.01 -43.71 13.21
C MET A 1 29.09 -42.93 14.13
N SER A 2 27.79 -42.91 13.85
CA SER A 2 26.82 -42.29 14.75
C SER A 2 26.76 -43.13 16.03
N ALA A 3 26.98 -42.49 17.18
CA ALA A 3 26.85 -43.14 18.48
C ALA A 3 25.38 -43.52 18.71
N CYS A 4 25.12 -44.68 19.34
CA CYS A 4 23.79 -45.01 19.88
C CYS A 4 23.45 -43.94 20.96
N ASP A 5 22.77 -42.86 20.58
CA ASP A 5 22.22 -41.88 21.52
C ASP A 5 20.84 -42.37 22.00
N PRO A 6 20.69 -42.69 23.30
CA PRO A 6 19.41 -43.13 23.85
C PRO A 6 18.28 -42.11 23.65
N ARG A 7 18.57 -40.80 23.58
CA ARG A 7 17.54 -39.78 23.39
C ARG A 7 16.89 -39.87 22.02
N GLU A 8 17.68 -40.11 20.97
CA GLU A 8 17.16 -40.24 19.61
C GLU A 8 16.28 -41.49 19.46
N LEU A 9 16.61 -42.58 20.17
CA LEU A 9 15.75 -43.78 20.22
C LEU A 9 14.41 -43.51 20.89
N VAL A 10 14.38 -42.74 21.99
CA VAL A 10 13.13 -42.34 22.66
C VAL A 10 12.27 -41.48 21.74
N LEU A 11 12.86 -40.51 21.04
CA LEU A 11 12.14 -39.66 20.09
C LEU A 11 11.62 -40.48 18.89
N LEU A 12 12.40 -41.45 18.41
CA LEU A 12 11.93 -42.38 17.37
C LEU A 12 10.77 -43.25 17.86
N ALA A 13 10.82 -43.73 19.10
CA ALA A 13 9.77 -44.53 19.70
C ALA A 13 8.46 -43.74 19.88
N ALA A 14 8.56 -42.47 20.25
CA ALA A 14 7.44 -41.55 20.41
C ALA A 14 6.92 -40.94 19.09
N ALA A 15 7.54 -41.28 17.95
CA ALA A 15 7.24 -40.71 16.63
C ALA A 15 7.45 -39.18 16.52
N GLU A 16 8.38 -38.64 17.31
CA GLU A 16 8.74 -37.21 17.37
C GLU A 16 9.91 -36.83 16.45
N LEU A 17 10.55 -37.81 15.80
CA LEU A 17 11.60 -37.55 14.78
C LEU A 17 11.00 -37.43 13.39
N ASP A 18 11.47 -36.43 12.64
CA ASP A 18 11.09 -36.18 11.26
C ASP A 18 12.28 -36.22 10.27
N GLY A 19 11.94 -36.21 8.98
CA GLY A 19 12.87 -35.99 7.87
C GLY A 19 14.14 -36.84 7.89
N ALA A 20 15.28 -36.16 7.81
CA ALA A 20 16.59 -36.79 7.70
C ALA A 20 17.05 -37.43 9.01
N ALA A 21 16.65 -36.87 10.16
CA ALA A 21 17.02 -37.42 11.46
C ALA A 21 16.39 -38.80 11.65
N ARG A 22 15.10 -38.93 11.36
CA ARG A 22 14.39 -40.21 11.40
C ARG A 22 15.07 -41.30 10.55
N ARG A 23 15.32 -41.01 9.26
CA ARG A 23 15.93 -41.98 8.34
C ARG A 23 17.32 -42.45 8.79
N ARG A 24 18.13 -41.54 9.32
CA ARG A 24 19.47 -41.86 9.83
C ARG A 24 19.40 -42.83 11.02
N ILE A 25 18.49 -42.62 11.95
CA ILE A 25 18.35 -43.49 13.14
C ILE A 25 17.70 -44.82 12.77
N GLU A 26 16.72 -44.82 11.87
CA GLU A 26 16.14 -46.07 11.34
C GLU A 26 17.20 -46.94 10.63
N ALA A 27 18.09 -46.33 9.84
CA ALA A 27 19.22 -47.04 9.23
C ALA A 27 20.17 -47.63 10.29
N HIS A 28 20.52 -46.85 11.31
CA HIS A 28 21.36 -47.33 12.41
C HIS A 28 20.73 -48.50 13.18
N VAL A 29 19.43 -48.41 13.46
CA VAL A 29 18.67 -49.46 14.15
C VAL A 29 18.62 -50.75 13.33
N ALA A 30 18.55 -50.66 12.00
CA ALA A 30 18.60 -51.82 11.12
C ALA A 30 19.94 -52.57 11.19
N GLU A 31 21.03 -51.86 11.49
CA GLU A 31 22.39 -52.40 11.55
C GLU A 31 22.85 -52.78 12.97
N CYS A 32 22.20 -52.26 14.02
CA CYS A 32 22.62 -52.43 15.41
C CYS A 32 21.57 -53.20 16.25
N PRO A 33 21.79 -54.50 16.54
CA PRO A 33 20.84 -55.34 17.27
C PRO A 33 20.49 -54.82 18.67
N ARG A 34 21.45 -54.18 19.36
CA ARG A 34 21.21 -53.59 20.68
C ARG A 34 20.23 -52.42 20.60
N CYS A 35 20.50 -51.49 19.68
CA CYS A 35 19.65 -50.32 19.47
C CYS A 35 18.25 -50.75 18.95
N ALA A 36 18.12 -51.85 18.20
CA ALA A 36 16.84 -52.45 17.82
C ALA A 36 16.06 -53.05 19.01
N ALA A 37 16.73 -53.79 19.90
CA ALA A 37 16.10 -54.35 21.09
C ALA A 37 15.61 -53.25 22.05
N GLU A 38 16.42 -52.20 22.24
CA GLU A 38 16.04 -51.02 23.04
C GLU A 38 14.82 -50.30 22.45
N LEU A 39 14.79 -50.06 21.14
CA LEU A 39 13.65 -49.44 20.47
C LEU A 39 12.37 -50.28 20.62
N GLN A 40 12.48 -51.61 20.54
CA GLN A 40 11.35 -52.51 20.75
C GLN A 40 10.84 -52.43 22.19
N ALA A 41 11.73 -52.43 23.19
CA ALA A 41 11.35 -52.28 24.59
C ALA A 41 10.65 -50.92 24.85
N LEU A 42 11.16 -49.83 24.28
CA LEU A 42 10.53 -48.50 24.37
C LEU A 42 9.13 -48.49 23.75
N ARG A 43 8.96 -49.07 22.57
CA ARG A 43 7.65 -49.18 21.89
C ARG A 43 6.65 -50.01 22.70
N GLN A 44 7.10 -51.10 23.31
CA GLN A 44 6.25 -51.91 24.19
C GLN A 44 5.84 -51.12 25.45
N GLY A 45 6.77 -50.39 26.06
CA GLY A 45 6.50 -49.53 27.21
C GLY A 45 5.45 -48.44 26.89
N LEU A 46 5.61 -47.76 25.74
CA LEU A 46 4.64 -46.77 25.27
C LEU A 46 3.27 -47.40 24.97
N ALA A 47 3.24 -48.59 24.37
CA ALA A 47 1.99 -49.31 24.10
C ALA A 47 1.27 -49.73 25.40
N LEU A 48 2.01 -50.07 26.46
CA LEU A 48 1.44 -50.33 27.79
C LEU A 48 0.92 -49.05 28.43
N ALA A 49 1.70 -47.96 28.36
CA ALA A 49 1.28 -46.66 28.88
C ALA A 49 -0.01 -46.15 28.19
N ALA A 50 -0.15 -46.38 26.89
CA ALA A 50 -1.35 -46.02 26.14
C ALA A 50 -2.62 -46.78 26.55
N ARG A 51 -2.50 -47.90 27.28
CA ARG A 51 -3.64 -48.65 27.83
C ARG A 51 -4.10 -48.12 29.19
N LEU A 52 -3.32 -47.26 29.83
CA LEU A 52 -3.71 -46.65 31.09
C LEU A 52 -4.96 -45.79 30.87
N PRO A 53 -5.94 -45.82 31.80
CA PRO A 53 -7.09 -44.94 31.71
C PRO A 53 -6.61 -43.49 31.68
N ALA A 54 -6.99 -42.77 30.63
CA ALA A 54 -6.70 -41.35 30.55
C ALA A 54 -7.41 -40.65 31.72
N PRO A 55 -6.69 -39.91 32.58
CA PRO A 55 -7.33 -39.18 33.66
C PRO A 55 -8.28 -38.14 33.05
N GLU A 56 -9.53 -38.16 33.48
CA GLU A 56 -10.49 -37.18 33.02
C GLU A 56 -10.06 -35.79 33.51
N PRO A 57 -9.81 -34.82 32.60
CA PRO A 57 -9.35 -33.51 33.01
C PRO A 57 -10.42 -32.82 33.86
N SER A 58 -9.99 -32.11 34.92
CA SER A 58 -10.94 -31.37 35.74
C SER A 58 -11.71 -30.34 34.91
N PRO A 59 -12.97 -30.04 35.25
CA PRO A 59 -13.75 -29.01 34.55
C PRO A 59 -13.02 -27.66 34.47
N GLU A 60 -12.27 -27.31 35.52
CA GLU A 60 -11.44 -26.11 35.57
C GLU A 60 -10.31 -26.12 34.54
N ALA A 61 -9.67 -27.28 34.31
CA ALA A 61 -8.62 -27.41 33.32
C ALA A 61 -9.17 -27.22 31.90
N ILE A 62 -10.33 -27.81 31.62
CA ILE A 62 -11.05 -27.63 30.35
C ILE A 62 -11.37 -26.15 30.13
N ASP A 63 -11.91 -25.47 31.15
CA ASP A 63 -12.26 -24.06 31.06
C ASP A 63 -11.04 -23.15 30.88
N ARG A 64 -9.90 -23.46 31.53
CA ARG A 64 -8.64 -22.74 31.30
C ARG A 64 -8.19 -22.85 29.85
N VAL A 65 -8.18 -24.06 29.28
CA VAL A 65 -7.79 -24.29 27.88
C VAL A 65 -8.76 -23.59 26.93
N ARG A 66 -10.07 -23.70 27.18
CA ARG A 66 -11.11 -23.01 26.38
C ARG A 66 -10.91 -21.51 26.38
N ARG A 67 -10.72 -20.88 27.55
CA ARG A 67 -10.47 -19.43 27.65
C ARG A 67 -9.19 -19.02 26.93
N ALA A 68 -8.12 -19.81 27.08
CA ALA A 68 -6.85 -19.54 26.39
C ALA A 68 -7.00 -19.62 24.86
N ALA A 69 -7.72 -20.63 24.35
CA ALA A 69 -8.00 -20.79 22.92
C ALA A 69 -8.85 -19.64 22.37
N LEU A 70 -9.93 -19.26 23.09
CA LEU A 70 -10.77 -18.13 22.70
C LEU A 70 -9.99 -16.81 22.71
N GLY A 71 -9.13 -16.59 23.71
CA GLY A 71 -8.25 -15.42 23.78
C GLY A 71 -7.24 -15.38 22.61
N ALA A 72 -6.67 -16.53 22.24
CA ALA A 72 -5.77 -16.63 21.08
C ALA A 72 -6.50 -16.31 19.76
N LEU A 73 -7.73 -16.82 19.57
CA LEU A 73 -8.55 -16.51 18.40
C LEU A 73 -8.97 -15.04 18.35
N ALA A 74 -9.29 -14.43 19.49
CA ALA A 74 -9.62 -13.01 19.58
C ALA A 74 -8.42 -12.13 19.18
N ARG A 75 -7.21 -12.46 19.64
CA ARG A 75 -5.98 -11.75 19.25
C ARG A 75 -5.61 -11.94 17.78
N ARG A 76 -5.93 -13.10 17.20
CA ARG A 76 -5.70 -13.39 15.78
C ARG A 76 -6.72 -12.76 14.85
N ARG A 77 -7.84 -12.21 15.33
CA ARG A 77 -8.73 -11.45 14.47
C ARG A 77 -7.95 -10.22 13.98
N PRO A 78 -7.59 -10.13 12.69
CA PRO A 78 -7.00 -8.91 12.18
C PRO A 78 -7.99 -7.80 12.48
N ALA A 79 -7.51 -6.68 13.02
CA ALA A 79 -8.34 -5.50 13.19
C ALA A 79 -8.90 -5.15 11.80
N ARG A 80 -10.13 -5.56 11.50
CA ARG A 80 -10.80 -5.38 10.19
C ARG A 80 -11.13 -3.91 9.91
N ARG A 81 -10.39 -2.96 10.46
CA ARG A 81 -10.71 -1.53 10.42
C ARG A 81 -9.44 -0.68 10.38
N PRO A 82 -8.88 -0.51 9.18
CA PRO A 82 -8.74 0.87 8.74
C PRO A 82 -9.31 1.14 7.33
N ARG A 83 -9.39 0.14 6.43
CA ARG A 83 -9.76 0.40 5.02
C ARG A 83 -11.17 0.94 4.81
N ILE A 84 -12.18 0.37 5.48
CA ILE A 84 -13.58 0.86 5.36
C ILE A 84 -13.74 2.26 6.00
N ALA A 85 -13.00 2.55 7.07
CA ALA A 85 -13.02 3.85 7.71
C ALA A 85 -12.34 4.93 6.84
N ILE A 86 -11.23 4.57 6.19
CA ILE A 86 -10.52 5.41 5.23
C ILE A 86 -11.41 5.69 4.00
N LEU A 87 -12.02 4.65 3.42
CA LEU A 87 -12.96 4.79 2.28
C LEU A 87 -14.16 5.69 2.62
N ARG A 88 -14.73 5.56 3.83
CA ARG A 88 -15.82 6.45 4.27
C ARG A 88 -15.40 7.92 4.38
N ARG A 89 -14.17 8.19 4.84
CA ARG A 89 -13.64 9.57 4.91
C ARG A 89 -13.51 10.17 3.50
N TYR A 90 -12.96 9.42 2.55
CA TYR A 90 -12.83 9.88 1.16
C TYR A 90 -14.18 10.03 0.45
N ALA A 91 -15.15 9.16 0.74
CA ALA A 91 -16.50 9.29 0.18
C ALA A 91 -17.20 10.59 0.63
N LEU A 92 -17.03 10.98 1.89
CA LEU A 92 -17.60 12.22 2.42
C LEU A 92 -16.93 13.47 1.81
N THR A 93 -15.61 13.47 1.64
CA THR A 93 -14.89 14.60 1.00
C THR A 93 -15.26 14.73 -0.47
N ALA A 94 -15.40 13.62 -1.19
CA ALA A 94 -15.81 13.63 -2.59
C ALA A 94 -17.23 14.18 -2.76
N ALA A 95 -18.17 13.79 -1.89
CA ALA A 95 -19.53 14.32 -1.91
C ALA A 95 -19.56 15.84 -1.66
N ALA A 96 -18.78 16.34 -0.69
CA ALA A 96 -18.68 17.77 -0.41
C ALA A 96 -18.10 18.57 -1.59
N ALA A 97 -17.06 18.03 -2.24
CA ALA A 97 -16.45 18.64 -3.42
C ALA A 97 -17.44 18.72 -4.59
N LEU A 98 -18.22 17.67 -4.84
CA LEU A 98 -19.26 17.68 -5.87
C LEU A 98 -20.33 18.74 -5.59
N VAL A 99 -20.79 18.87 -4.35
CA VAL A 99 -21.76 19.91 -3.96
C VAL A 99 -21.18 21.31 -4.17
N ALA A 100 -19.91 21.53 -3.81
CA ALA A 100 -19.24 22.81 -4.04
C ALA A 100 -19.10 23.14 -5.53
N LEU A 101 -18.72 22.16 -6.37
CA LEU A 101 -18.59 22.35 -7.82
C LEU A 101 -19.94 22.64 -8.48
N VAL A 102 -21.00 21.90 -8.10
CA VAL A 102 -22.35 22.14 -8.62
C VAL A 102 -22.86 23.51 -8.16
N GLY A 103 -22.68 23.85 -6.88
CA GLY A 103 -23.04 25.16 -6.35
C GLY A 103 -22.31 26.30 -7.07
N TRP A 104 -20.99 26.15 -7.28
CA TRP A 104 -20.18 27.12 -8.03
C TRP A 104 -20.66 27.28 -9.48
N SER A 105 -20.97 26.17 -10.15
CA SER A 105 -21.49 26.18 -11.52
C SER A 105 -22.82 26.92 -11.63
N LEU A 106 -23.73 26.72 -10.68
CA LEU A 106 -25.02 27.43 -10.65
C LEU A 106 -24.85 28.94 -10.39
N VAL A 107 -23.91 29.32 -9.52
CA VAL A 107 -23.56 30.73 -9.29
C VAL A 107 -23.01 31.36 -10.57
N GLN A 108 -22.11 30.68 -11.28
CA GLN A 108 -21.57 31.17 -12.55
C GLN A 108 -22.66 31.35 -13.62
N GLN A 109 -23.65 30.46 -13.68
CA GLN A 109 -24.78 30.61 -14.61
C GLN A 109 -25.68 31.80 -14.26
N TRP A 110 -25.87 32.08 -12.96
CA TRP A 110 -26.64 33.25 -12.50
C TRP A 110 -25.93 34.58 -12.74
N PHE A 111 -24.61 34.60 -12.62
CA PHE A 111 -23.79 35.79 -12.83
C PHE A 111 -23.18 35.87 -14.24
N ALA A 112 -23.53 34.94 -15.14
CA ALA A 112 -23.11 35.03 -16.53
C ALA A 112 -23.73 36.31 -17.12
N PRO A 113 -22.92 37.27 -17.59
CA PRO A 113 -23.45 38.46 -18.25
C PRO A 113 -24.27 38.01 -19.46
N ASP A 114 -25.33 38.77 -19.77
CA ASP A 114 -26.21 38.47 -20.91
C ASP A 114 -25.36 38.17 -22.16
N PRO A 115 -25.71 37.11 -22.93
CA PRO A 115 -24.96 36.75 -24.12
C PRO A 115 -24.88 37.98 -25.02
N VAL A 116 -23.66 38.49 -25.23
CA VAL A 116 -23.43 39.67 -26.06
C VAL A 116 -24.02 39.35 -27.44
N PRO A 117 -24.99 40.14 -27.92
CA PRO A 117 -25.62 39.85 -29.19
C PRO A 117 -24.54 39.79 -30.29
N PRO A 118 -24.57 38.76 -31.17
CA PRO A 118 -23.60 38.64 -32.25
C PRO A 118 -23.78 39.83 -33.20
N GLY A 119 -22.88 40.81 -33.09
CA GLY A 119 -22.99 42.09 -33.78
C GLY A 119 -22.09 43.20 -33.20
N HIS A 120 -21.55 43.00 -31.99
CA HIS A 120 -20.61 43.91 -31.37
C HIS A 120 -19.33 43.18 -30.95
N VAL A 121 -18.63 42.57 -31.91
CA VAL A 121 -17.18 42.50 -31.76
C VAL A 121 -16.69 43.93 -31.93
N ALA A 122 -16.51 44.62 -30.81
CA ALA A 122 -15.60 45.75 -30.79
C ALA A 122 -14.27 45.18 -31.29
N VAL A 123 -13.93 45.45 -32.55
CA VAL A 123 -12.56 45.31 -33.00
C VAL A 123 -11.79 46.22 -32.07
N ALA A 124 -11.18 45.65 -31.04
CA ALA A 124 -10.25 46.37 -30.21
C ALA A 124 -9.26 46.98 -31.18
N ASP A 125 -9.21 48.32 -31.23
CA ASP A 125 -8.28 49.02 -32.10
C ASP A 125 -6.91 48.40 -31.85
N GLY A 126 -6.18 48.02 -32.90
CA GLY A 126 -4.93 47.28 -32.75
C GLY A 126 -3.95 47.99 -31.81
N ARG A 127 -4.08 49.32 -31.70
CA ARG A 127 -3.35 50.16 -30.73
C ARG A 127 -3.69 49.87 -29.27
N GLU A 128 -4.94 49.59 -28.95
CA GLU A 128 -5.40 49.29 -27.59
C GLU A 128 -4.87 47.93 -27.13
N LEU A 129 -4.82 46.94 -28.03
CA LEU A 129 -4.21 45.63 -27.78
C LEU A 129 -2.70 45.76 -27.53
N THR A 130 -1.97 46.53 -28.36
CA THR A 130 -0.53 46.75 -28.13
C THR A 130 -0.25 47.51 -26.83
N HIS A 131 -1.09 48.49 -26.48
CA HIS A 131 -0.92 49.24 -25.22
C HIS A 131 -1.22 48.35 -24.00
N ASN A 132 -2.22 47.47 -24.08
CA ASN A 132 -2.51 46.54 -22.98
C ASN A 132 -1.41 45.48 -22.86
N TRP A 133 -0.87 45.02 -23.98
CA TRP A 133 0.26 44.09 -24.01
C TRP A 133 1.50 44.69 -23.36
N ASP A 134 1.92 45.91 -23.72
CA ASP A 134 3.05 46.59 -23.10
C ASP A 134 2.83 46.81 -21.59
N ARG A 135 1.61 47.17 -21.18
CA ARG A 135 1.28 47.33 -19.75
C ARG A 135 1.41 46.02 -19.00
N TRP A 136 0.96 44.91 -19.59
CA TRP A 136 1.03 43.58 -18.97
C TRP A 136 2.48 43.08 -18.93
N GLN A 137 3.24 43.26 -20.00
CA GLN A 137 4.64 42.88 -20.08
C GLN A 137 5.49 43.67 -19.08
N ASN A 138 5.23 44.97 -18.91
CA ASN A 138 5.89 45.78 -17.89
C ASN A 138 5.47 45.38 -16.46
N ALA A 139 4.21 45.04 -16.22
CA ALA A 139 3.76 44.54 -14.91
C ALA A 139 4.39 43.18 -14.55
N VAL A 140 4.58 42.30 -15.53
CA VAL A 140 5.30 41.03 -15.35
C VAL A 140 6.80 41.26 -15.14
N THR A 141 7.39 42.23 -15.84
CA THR A 141 8.81 42.56 -15.67
C THR A 141 9.06 43.24 -14.32
N ASP A 142 8.13 44.07 -13.85
CA ASP A 142 8.13 44.58 -12.47
C ASP A 142 7.92 43.46 -11.44
N SER A 143 7.19 42.38 -11.80
CA SER A 143 7.14 41.17 -10.96
C SER A 143 8.44 40.36 -10.96
N ALA A 144 9.39 40.62 -11.88
CA ALA A 144 10.74 40.07 -11.76
C ALA A 144 11.50 40.70 -10.58
N VAL A 145 11.10 41.88 -10.10
CA VAL A 145 11.58 42.43 -8.81
C VAL A 145 11.13 41.54 -7.64
N LEU A 146 10.00 40.82 -7.75
CA LEU A 146 9.61 39.81 -6.76
C LEU A 146 10.51 38.56 -6.81
N THR A 147 11.21 38.27 -7.92
CA THR A 147 12.16 37.14 -7.96
C THR A 147 13.43 37.41 -7.15
N GLU A 148 13.82 38.68 -7.00
CA GLU A 148 14.94 39.07 -6.13
C GLU A 148 14.54 38.99 -4.64
N GLU A 149 13.32 39.40 -4.27
CA GLU A 149 12.78 39.18 -2.92
C GLU A 149 12.53 37.70 -2.60
N LEU A 150 12.01 36.90 -3.54
CA LEU A 150 11.87 35.45 -3.39
C LEU A 150 13.22 34.75 -3.21
N GLY A 151 14.29 35.25 -3.86
CA GLY A 151 15.65 34.76 -3.67
C GLY A 151 16.17 34.96 -2.23
N THR A 152 15.75 36.03 -1.56
CA THR A 152 16.09 36.27 -0.15
C THR A 152 15.27 35.41 0.83
N LEU A 153 14.00 35.10 0.51
CA LEU A 153 13.18 34.15 1.28
C LEU A 153 13.63 32.70 1.09
N GLN A 154 14.23 32.37 -0.04
CA GLN A 154 14.75 31.02 -0.34
C GLN A 154 16.01 30.66 0.48
N GLN A 155 16.68 31.62 1.12
CA GLN A 155 17.88 31.39 1.92
C GLN A 155 17.62 31.19 3.43
N SER A 156 16.43 31.46 3.96
CA SER A 156 16.21 31.47 5.41
C SER A 156 15.61 30.20 6.01
N ASP A 157 15.13 29.23 5.22
CA ASP A 157 14.59 27.99 5.81
C ASP A 157 14.82 26.70 4.97
N PRO A 158 15.51 25.69 5.50
CA PRO A 158 15.81 24.45 4.76
C PRO A 158 14.59 23.60 4.42
N TRP A 159 13.44 23.78 5.08
CA TRP A 159 12.23 23.00 4.77
C TRP A 159 11.46 23.51 3.55
N THR A 160 11.55 24.81 3.22
CA THR A 160 10.86 25.39 2.06
C THR A 160 11.47 24.90 0.73
N LEU A 161 12.79 24.66 0.70
CA LEU A 161 13.48 24.06 -0.45
C LEU A 161 13.05 22.62 -0.74
N ALA A 162 12.66 21.86 0.28
CA ALA A 162 12.18 20.49 0.11
C ALA A 162 10.77 20.46 -0.49
N GLU A 163 9.87 21.33 -0.02
CA GLU A 163 8.52 21.46 -0.58
C GLU A 163 8.53 22.00 -2.01
N ILE A 164 9.37 23.00 -2.31
CA ILE A 164 9.51 23.52 -3.68
C ILE A 164 10.10 22.46 -4.62
N ARG A 165 11.08 21.65 -4.19
CA ARG A 165 11.56 20.52 -5.01
C ARG A 165 10.49 19.46 -5.24
N LEU A 166 9.70 19.15 -4.22
CA LEU A 166 8.60 18.20 -4.35
C LEU A 166 7.52 18.73 -5.32
N ALA A 167 7.15 20.02 -5.20
CA ALA A 167 6.22 20.67 -6.11
C ALA A 167 6.77 20.78 -7.55
N GLY A 168 8.06 21.11 -7.70
CA GLY A 168 8.74 21.14 -8.99
C GLY A 168 8.80 19.77 -9.65
N SER A 169 9.14 18.72 -8.90
CA SER A 169 9.16 17.34 -9.41
C SER A 169 7.77 16.81 -9.78
N ALA A 170 6.72 17.23 -9.05
CA ALA A 170 5.34 16.89 -9.37
C ALA A 170 4.85 17.61 -10.64
N SER A 171 5.21 18.90 -10.80
CA SER A 171 4.90 19.68 -12.00
C SER A 171 5.64 19.14 -13.23
N GLN A 172 6.92 18.80 -13.09
CA GLN A 172 7.72 18.22 -14.16
C GLN A 172 7.20 16.86 -14.60
N LYS A 173 6.84 16.00 -13.64
CA LYS A 173 6.21 14.71 -13.94
C LYS A 173 4.85 14.86 -14.65
N ALA A 174 4.05 15.84 -14.24
CA ALA A 174 2.78 16.13 -14.93
C ALA A 174 3.00 16.67 -16.35
N GLY A 175 4.07 17.44 -16.58
CA GLY A 175 4.50 17.88 -17.91
C GLY A 175 4.94 16.72 -18.79
N ASP A 176 5.74 15.80 -18.26
CA ASP A 176 6.21 14.61 -18.98
C ASP A 176 5.04 13.68 -19.37
N GLU A 177 4.09 13.45 -18.44
CA GLU A 177 2.88 12.65 -18.72
C GLU A 177 1.98 13.31 -19.78
N LEU A 178 1.88 14.65 -19.81
CA LEU A 178 1.12 15.36 -20.84
C LEU A 178 1.81 15.30 -22.21
N GLN A 179 3.14 15.38 -22.25
CA GLN A 179 3.91 15.25 -23.48
C GLN A 179 3.71 13.86 -24.12
N GLU A 180 3.72 12.80 -23.31
CA GLU A 180 3.48 11.42 -23.76
C GLU A 180 2.06 11.23 -24.32
N ILE A 181 1.06 11.90 -23.71
CA ILE A 181 -0.33 11.90 -24.20
C ILE A 181 -0.43 12.65 -25.54
N ILE A 182 0.25 13.79 -25.69
CA ILE A 182 0.24 14.56 -26.94
C ILE A 182 0.87 13.75 -28.08
N GLU A 183 2.01 13.10 -27.83
CA GLU A 183 2.66 12.22 -28.82
C GLU A 183 1.75 11.04 -29.23
N HIS A 184 1.01 10.44 -28.30
CA HIS A 184 0.05 9.38 -28.62
C HIS A 184 -1.13 9.87 -29.45
N VAL A 185 -1.60 11.10 -29.20
CA VAL A 185 -2.70 11.69 -29.97
C VAL A 185 -2.25 12.02 -31.40
N GLU A 186 -1.04 12.55 -31.59
CA GLU A 186 -0.48 12.80 -32.92
C GLU A 186 -0.28 11.50 -33.72
N LEU A 187 0.11 10.40 -33.06
CA LEU A 187 0.26 9.09 -33.71
C LEU A 187 -1.07 8.55 -34.25
N ILE A 188 -2.17 8.75 -33.50
CA ILE A 188 -3.52 8.32 -33.90
C ILE A 188 -4.04 9.16 -35.07
N GLU A 189 -3.74 10.46 -35.11
CA GLU A 189 -4.13 11.32 -36.22
C GLU A 189 -3.34 11.02 -37.51
N HIS A 190 -2.08 10.61 -37.42
CA HIS A 190 -1.28 10.21 -38.59
C HIS A 190 -1.77 8.89 -39.20
N ASP A 191 -2.08 7.87 -38.37
CA ASP A 191 -2.64 6.59 -38.86
C ASP A 191 -4.05 6.76 -39.48
N ALA A 192 -4.82 7.76 -39.04
CA ALA A 192 -6.12 8.06 -39.62
C ALA A 192 -6.03 8.77 -41.00
N ALA A 193 -4.91 9.43 -41.30
CA ALA A 193 -4.69 10.15 -42.56
C ALA A 193 -4.12 9.26 -43.68
N ASP A 194 -3.34 8.24 -43.32
CA ASP A 194 -2.69 7.34 -44.29
C ASP A 194 -3.51 6.07 -44.62
N GLY A 195 -4.67 5.90 -43.98
CA GLY A 195 -5.56 4.74 -44.10
C GLY A 195 -6.71 4.84 -45.11
N SER A 196 -6.71 5.82 -46.03
CA SER A 196 -7.73 5.97 -47.08
C SER A 196 -7.21 5.73 -48.50
#